data_AF-A0A6L3XXI4-F1
#
_entry.id   AF-A0A6L3XXI4-F1
#
_cell.length_a   1.000
_cell.length_b   1.000
_cell.length_c   1.000
_cell.angle_alpha   90.00
_cell.angle_beta   90.00
_cell.angle_gamma   90.00
#
_symmetry.space_group_name_H-M   'P 1'
#
loop_
_entity.id
_entity.type
_entity.pdbx_description
1 polymer ?
#
loop_
_entity_poly.entity_id
_entity_poly.type
_entity_poly.pdbx_seq_one_letter_code
_entity_poly.pdbx_strand_id
1 'polypeptide(L)' 'MFLINGLEQETLPASDRATQFGDGCFTTARILDGGVCLLGAH' A
#
# COMPACT_ATOMS: atom_id res chain seq x y z
N MET A 1 6.50 8.97 3.85
CA MET A 1 5.47 8.57 4.81
C MET A 1 4.57 7.49 4.23
N PHE A 2 4.60 6.30 4.84
CA PHE A 2 3.72 5.18 4.51
C PHE A 2 3.01 4.70 5.77
N LEU A 3 1.77 4.22 5.63
CA LEU A 3 1.04 3.58 6.72
C LEU A 3 1.19 2.06 6.59
N ILE A 4 2.07 1.47 7.40
CA ILE A 4 2.39 0.04 7.36
C ILE A 4 1.90 -0.59 8.67
N ASN A 5 1.04 -1.61 8.56
CA ASN A 5 0.43 -2.31 9.71
C ASN A 5 -0.22 -1.36 10.74
N GLY A 6 -0.82 -0.26 10.27
CA GLY A 6 -1.53 0.73 11.08
C GLY A 6 -0.66 1.83 11.70
N LEU A 7 0.65 1.87 11.40
CA LEU A 7 1.58 2.86 11.95
C LEU A 7 2.31 3.61 10.83
N GLU A 8 2.56 4.89 11.06
CA GLU A 8 3.40 5.73 10.19
C GLU A 8 4.86 5.26 10.24
N GLN A 9 5.42 4.92 9.08
CA GLN A 9 6.77 4.40 8.93
C GLN A 9 7.39 4.87 7.61
N GLU A 10 8.72 4.99 7.60
CA GLU A 10 9.49 5.34 6.40
C GLU A 10 10.31 4.16 5.85
N THR A 11 10.31 3.02 6.55
CA THR A 11 11.09 1.83 6.20
C THR A 11 10.26 0.56 6.37
N LEU A 12 10.53 -0.43 5.53
CA LEU A 12 10.05 -1.81 5.68
C LEU A 12 11.24 -2.72 6.02
N PRO A 13 11.08 -3.76 6.86
CA PRO A 13 12.15 -4.71 7.12
C PRO A 13 12.65 -5.34 5.81
N ALA A 14 13.97 -5.39 5.61
CA ALA A 14 14.54 -5.98 4.40
C ALA A 14 14.13 -7.45 4.22
N SER A 15 13.86 -8.17 5.30
CA SER A 15 13.40 -9.57 5.28
C SER A 15 11.96 -9.76 4.80
N ASP A 16 11.19 -8.70 4.54
CA ASP A 16 9.82 -8.81 4.03
C ASP A 16 9.81 -9.52 2.67
N ARG A 17 8.85 -10.42 2.46
CA ARG A 17 8.78 -11.24 1.24
C ARG A 17 8.47 -10.41 -0.01
N ALA A 18 7.81 -9.26 0.11
CA ALA A 18 7.63 -8.33 -0.99
C ALA A 18 8.97 -7.75 -1.45
N THR A 19 9.89 -7.45 -0.52
CA THR A 19 11.26 -7.02 -0.85
C THR A 19 12.11 -8.15 -1.41
N GLN A 20 12.04 -9.34 -0.81
CA GLN A 20 12.91 -10.47 -1.19
C GLN A 20 12.50 -11.11 -2.52
N PHE A 21 11.19 -11.25 -2.78
CA PHE A 21 10.67 -12.07 -3.87
C PHE A 21 9.58 -11.38 -4.70
N GLY A 22 9.16 -10.18 -4.34
CA GLY A 22 7.96 -9.57 -4.93
C GLY A 22 6.69 -10.35 -4.62
N ASP A 23 6.66 -11.09 -3.50
CA ASP A 23 5.56 -11.99 -3.16
C ASP A 23 4.38 -11.22 -2.55
N GLY A 24 3.54 -10.69 -3.43
CA GLY A 24 2.33 -9.95 -3.08
C GLY A 24 1.66 -9.34 -4.30
N CYS A 25 0.66 -8.50 -4.05
CA CYS A 25 -0.02 -7.71 -5.08
C CYS A 25 -0.31 -6.31 -4.55
N PHE A 26 -0.64 -5.38 -5.46
CA PHE A 26 -1.05 -4.03 -5.09
C PHE A 26 -2.13 -3.53 -6.06
N THR A 27 -2.80 -2.44 -5.67
CA THR A 27 -3.74 -1.68 -6.50
C THR A 27 -3.32 -0.21 -6.47
N THR A 28 -3.75 0.58 -7.47
CA THR A 28 -3.54 2.02 -7.49
C THR A 28 -4.86 2.71 -7.77
N ALA A 29 -5.29 3.57 -6.85
CA ALA A 29 -6.59 4.23 -6.90
C ALA A 29 -6.49 5.71 -7.24
N ARG A 30 -7.53 6.23 -7.88
CA ARG A 30 -7.68 7.68 -8.09
C ARG A 30 -8.36 8.30 -6.88
N ILE A 31 -7.80 9.41 -6.40
CA ILE A 31 -8.46 10.29 -5.44
C ILE A 31 -9.05 11.49 -6.18
N LEU A 32 -10.31 11.83 -5.88
CA LEU A 32 -10.97 13.04 -6.37
C LEU A 32 -11.87 13.59 -5.26
N ASP A 33 -11.73 14.88 -4.94
CA ASP A 33 -12.53 15.58 -3.91
C ASP A 33 -12.57 14.87 -2.54
N GLY A 34 -11.45 14.24 -2.15
CA GLY A 34 -11.31 13.50 -0.89
C GLY A 34 -11.89 12.08 -0.90
N GLY A 35 -12.49 11.63 -2.00
CA GLY A 35 -13.02 10.27 -2.16
C GLY A 35 -12.09 9.34 -2.95
N VAL A 36 -12.14 8.04 -2.64
CA VAL A 36 -11.52 6.98 -3.45
C VAL A 36 -12.48 6.58 -4.56
N CYS A 37 -12.15 6.88 -5.81
CA CYS A 37 -12.96 6.47 -6.95
C CYS A 37 -13.01 4.95 -7.07
N LEU A 38 -14.16 4.37 -7.42
CA LEU A 38 -14.34 2.92 -7.63
C LEU A 38 -13.89 2.03 -6.45
N LEU A 39 -14.03 2.48 -5.20
CA LEU A 39 -13.58 1.74 -4.01
C LEU A 39 -14.05 0.27 -3.97
N GLY A 40 -15.27 -0.03 -4.44
CA GLY A 40 -15.77 -1.41 -4.46
C GLY A 40 -15.12 -2.34 -5.50
N ALA A 41 -14.36 -1.79 -6.45
CA ALA A 41 -13.58 -2.54 -7.44
C ALA A 41 -12.07 -2.54 -7.14
N HIS A 42 -11.64 -1.77 -6.13
CA HIS A 42 -10.26 -1.76 -5.65
C HIS A 42 -9.92 -2.98 -4.81
#